data_AF-A0AAE3YR75-F1
#
_entry.id   AF-A0AAE3YR75-F1
#
_cell.length_a   1.000
_cell.length_b   1.000
_cell.length_c   1.000
_cell.angle_alpha   90.00
_cell.angle_beta   90.00
_cell.angle_gamma   90.00
#
_symmetry.space_group_name_H-M   'P 1'
#
loop_
_entity.id
_entity.type
_entity.pdbx_description
1 polymer ?
#
loop_
_entity_poly.entity_id
_entity_poly.type
_entity_poly.pdbx_seq_one_letter_code
_entity_poly.pdbx_strand_id
1 'polypeptide(L)'
;MTGRLCRRAVLAGGLGVCAAAAGQHRRLGAGPVRRRPRRGGERVRADRTGRRLRHGTATATGYTSDTAAITIERVDTGTVRYVVADVTVTDDTIMRAAFANDQFGENIIAYPSEIAADVGAVLAINGDYYGFRDTGIVIRNGVAFRDRGARQGLAIYADGTARLHDEATTDADTLLADGVWHTLSFGPGLVENGVVLDGIDSVEIDTNVGNHSVQGDQPRTGIGLIEANHWLSWWSTAAATRARASR
;
A
#
# COMPACT_ATOMS: atom_id res chain seq x y z
N MET A 1 -4.54 77.21 42.37
CA MET A 1 -3.65 76.85 43.50
C MET A 1 -3.16 75.43 43.30
N THR A 2 -1.84 75.27 43.36
CA THR A 2 -0.99 74.07 43.52
C THR A 2 -1.65 72.84 44.16
N GLY A 3 -1.33 71.57 43.86
CA GLY A 3 -0.20 70.96 43.12
C GLY A 3 -0.53 69.52 42.65
N ARG A 4 0.10 69.04 41.59
CA ARG A 4 1.31 68.16 41.53
C ARG A 4 1.08 66.69 41.96
N LEU A 5 1.13 65.81 40.95
CA LEU A 5 2.09 64.67 40.76
C LEU A 5 1.66 63.37 41.49
N CYS A 6 1.82 62.13 41.00
CA CYS A 6 2.51 61.56 39.85
C CYS A 6 2.07 60.07 39.66
N ARG A 7 1.93 59.62 38.40
CA ARG A 7 2.39 58.36 37.76
C ARG A 7 2.12 56.99 38.43
N ARG A 8 1.34 56.10 37.79
CA ARG A 8 1.72 55.02 36.83
C ARG A 8 2.45 53.84 37.52
N ALA A 9 2.21 52.56 37.25
CA ALA A 9 1.51 51.84 36.19
C ALA A 9 1.54 50.32 36.49
N VAL A 10 0.53 49.59 35.97
CA VAL A 10 0.56 48.23 35.39
C VAL A 10 0.98 47.04 36.28
N LEU A 11 0.02 46.12 36.49
CA LEU A 11 0.13 44.72 36.07
C LEU A 11 -1.26 44.07 36.11
N ALA A 12 -1.71 43.61 34.94
CA ALA A 12 -2.98 42.94 34.71
C ALA A 12 -2.72 41.44 34.49
N GLY A 13 -3.71 40.62 34.86
CA GLY A 13 -3.94 39.32 34.24
C GLY A 13 -3.55 38.11 35.07
N GLY A 14 -4.52 37.55 35.80
CA GLY A 14 -4.42 36.23 36.42
C GLY A 14 -5.81 35.65 36.64
N LEU A 15 -6.44 35.14 35.56
CA LEU A 15 -7.61 34.27 35.68
C LEU A 15 -7.13 32.82 35.57
N GLY A 16 -7.32 32.06 36.65
CA GLY A 16 -7.12 30.63 36.68
C GLY A 16 -8.29 29.90 36.01
N VAL A 17 -7.96 28.82 35.29
CA VAL A 17 -8.91 27.78 34.92
C VAL A 17 -8.23 26.43 35.19
N CYS A 18 -8.92 25.61 35.97
CA CYS A 18 -8.53 24.28 36.41
C CYS A 18 -8.38 23.31 35.21
N ALA A 19 -7.23 22.66 35.09
CA ALA A 19 -7.04 21.52 34.20
C ALA A 19 -7.13 20.22 35.03
N ALA A 20 -8.12 19.38 34.70
CA ALA A 20 -8.27 18.05 35.25
C ALA A 20 -7.16 17.12 34.72
N ALA A 21 -6.61 16.31 35.63
CA ALA A 21 -5.63 15.28 35.33
C ALA A 21 -6.31 14.06 34.69
N ALA A 22 -5.76 13.57 33.57
CA ALA A 22 -5.94 12.20 33.13
C ALA A 22 -4.75 11.73 32.27
N GLY A 23 -4.06 10.70 32.77
CA GLY A 23 -3.40 9.66 31.97
C GLY A 23 -2.22 10.04 31.08
N GLN A 24 -1.01 10.00 31.63
CA GLN A 24 0.22 9.86 30.83
C GLN A 24 0.28 8.45 30.22
N HIS A 25 -0.22 8.28 28.99
CA HIS A 25 0.20 7.16 28.15
C HIS A 25 1.58 7.48 27.56
N ARG A 26 2.61 6.81 28.09
CA ARG A 26 3.97 6.79 27.52
C ARG A 26 3.88 6.16 26.13
N ARG A 27 3.84 6.99 25.09
CA ARG A 27 4.07 6.58 23.70
C ARG A 27 5.55 6.18 23.62
N LEU A 28 5.83 4.87 23.54
CA LEU A 28 7.17 4.40 23.19
C LEU A 28 7.45 4.92 21.78
N GLY A 29 8.35 5.90 21.68
CA GLY A 29 8.71 6.53 20.43
C GLY A 29 9.38 5.52 19.50
N ALA A 30 8.70 5.13 18.43
CA ALA A 30 9.37 4.75 17.20
C ALA A 30 9.90 6.05 16.59
N GLY A 31 11.18 6.37 16.86
CA GLY A 31 11.85 7.45 16.15
C GLY A 31 11.85 7.17 14.65
N PRO A 32 11.86 8.20 13.78
CA PRO A 32 11.85 8.01 12.35
C PRO A 32 13.10 7.20 11.96
N VAL A 33 12.88 5.97 11.48
CA VAL A 33 13.96 5.16 10.92
C VAL A 33 14.30 5.78 9.57
N ARG A 34 15.20 6.77 9.56
CA ARG A 34 15.79 7.29 8.33
C ARG A 34 16.63 6.20 7.67
N ARG A 35 15.99 5.29 6.94
CA ARG A 35 16.69 4.34 6.06
C ARG A 35 16.98 5.10 4.77
N ARG A 36 18.27 5.34 4.48
CA ARG A 36 18.69 5.87 3.18
C ARG A 36 18.09 4.98 2.07
N PRO A 37 17.75 5.55 0.90
CA PRO A 37 17.34 4.75 -0.26
C PRO A 37 18.36 3.64 -0.52
N ARG A 38 17.89 2.38 -0.53
CA ARG A 38 18.76 1.23 -0.84
C ARG A 38 19.05 1.18 -2.33
N ARG A 39 20.30 0.85 -2.69
CA ARG A 39 20.72 0.76 -4.10
C ARG A 39 20.21 -0.53 -4.73
N GLY A 40 19.98 -0.50 -6.04
CA GLY A 40 19.62 -1.69 -6.81
C GLY A 40 20.68 -2.78 -6.70
N GLY A 41 20.24 -4.05 -6.60
CA GLY A 41 21.08 -5.24 -6.54
C GLY A 41 21.54 -5.66 -5.14
N GLU A 42 21.21 -4.91 -4.08
CA GLU A 42 21.54 -5.33 -2.71
C GLU A 42 20.49 -6.32 -2.18
N ARG A 43 20.93 -7.39 -1.49
CA ARG A 43 20.03 -8.30 -0.79
C ARG A 43 19.27 -7.56 0.31
N VAL A 44 17.97 -7.44 0.12
CA VAL A 44 17.01 -6.95 1.10
C VAL A 44 16.72 -8.08 2.06
N ARG A 45 17.43 -8.12 3.20
CA ARG A 45 17.00 -9.01 4.30
C ARG A 45 15.55 -8.68 4.64
N ALA A 46 14.66 -9.66 4.53
CA ALA A 46 13.27 -9.55 4.94
C ALA A 46 13.20 -8.95 6.35
N ASP A 47 12.49 -7.84 6.50
CA ASP A 47 12.33 -7.21 7.80
C ASP A 47 11.45 -8.13 8.67
N ARG A 48 12.09 -8.87 9.57
CA ARG A 48 11.39 -9.78 10.49
C ARG A 48 10.67 -9.02 11.63
N THR A 49 10.71 -7.68 11.64
CA THR A 49 10.13 -6.85 12.72
C THR A 49 8.61 -6.71 12.68
N GLY A 50 7.94 -7.00 11.56
CA GLY A 50 6.48 -7.10 11.59
C GLY A 50 6.03 -8.24 12.51
N ARG A 51 4.82 -8.12 13.07
CA ARG A 51 4.26 -9.15 13.96
C ARG A 51 4.22 -10.50 13.22
N ARG A 52 4.74 -11.55 13.84
CA ARG A 52 4.73 -12.91 13.29
C ARG A 52 3.28 -13.42 13.27
N LEU A 53 2.82 -13.96 12.14
CA LEU A 53 1.51 -14.61 12.05
C LEU A 53 1.44 -15.70 13.13
N ARG A 54 0.41 -15.63 13.99
CA ARG A 54 0.06 -16.73 14.89
C ARG A 54 -0.51 -17.87 14.04
N HIS A 55 -0.29 -19.12 14.44
CA HIS A 55 -0.80 -20.28 13.71
C HIS A 55 -2.31 -20.13 13.48
N GLY A 56 -2.74 -20.18 12.22
CA GLY A 56 -4.13 -20.13 11.82
C GLY A 56 -4.60 -21.44 11.19
N THR A 57 -5.90 -21.51 10.93
CA THR A 57 -6.56 -22.64 10.26
C THR A 57 -6.79 -22.27 8.80
N ALA A 58 -6.29 -23.10 7.89
CA ALA A 58 -6.52 -22.94 6.45
C ALA A 58 -7.57 -23.92 5.95
N THR A 59 -8.35 -23.50 4.95
CA THR A 59 -9.25 -24.35 4.16
C THR A 59 -8.91 -24.18 2.67
N ALA A 60 -9.61 -24.90 1.79
CA ALA A 60 -9.43 -24.76 0.35
C ALA A 60 -9.80 -23.35 -0.20
N THR A 61 -10.59 -22.58 0.57
CA THR A 61 -11.15 -21.29 0.16
C THR A 61 -11.01 -20.22 1.25
N GLY A 62 -10.09 -20.39 2.20
CA GLY A 62 -9.92 -19.38 3.23
C GLY A 62 -8.85 -19.68 4.26
N TYR A 63 -8.66 -18.72 5.16
CA TYR A 63 -7.75 -18.79 6.27
C TYR A 63 -8.28 -17.97 7.44
N THR A 64 -8.07 -18.42 8.67
CA THR A 64 -8.42 -17.63 9.85
C THR A 64 -7.38 -17.80 10.95
N SER A 65 -7.03 -16.70 11.60
CA SER A 65 -6.13 -16.61 12.75
C SER A 65 -6.55 -15.43 13.63
N ASP A 66 -5.91 -15.26 14.79
CA ASP A 66 -6.12 -14.10 15.66
C ASP A 66 -5.80 -12.75 14.99
N THR A 67 -5.10 -12.75 13.85
CA THR A 67 -4.56 -11.55 13.22
C THR A 67 -5.04 -11.33 11.78
N ALA A 68 -5.67 -12.32 11.17
CA ALA A 68 -6.11 -12.27 9.79
C ALA A 68 -7.24 -13.26 9.50
N ALA A 69 -8.20 -12.83 8.68
CA ALA A 69 -9.22 -13.64 8.05
C ALA A 69 -9.16 -13.45 6.54
N ILE A 70 -9.24 -14.54 5.78
CA ILE A 70 -9.18 -14.54 4.32
C ILE A 70 -10.31 -15.44 3.80
N THR A 71 -11.08 -14.93 2.86
CA THR A 71 -12.03 -15.73 2.06
C THR A 71 -11.64 -15.65 0.59
N ILE A 72 -11.62 -16.79 -0.09
CA ILE A 72 -11.31 -16.91 -1.51
C ILE A 72 -12.57 -17.33 -2.27
N GLU A 73 -13.02 -16.48 -3.17
CA GLU A 73 -14.09 -16.77 -4.12
C GLU A 73 -13.52 -16.96 -5.52
N ARG A 74 -14.01 -17.97 -6.24
CA ARG A 74 -13.68 -18.19 -7.66
C ARG A 74 -14.93 -17.91 -8.48
N VAL A 75 -14.82 -16.98 -9.42
CA VAL A 75 -15.93 -16.54 -10.26
C VAL A 75 -15.66 -16.93 -11.71
N ASP A 76 -16.68 -17.47 -12.37
CA ASP A 76 -16.70 -17.77 -13.80
C ASP A 76 -17.96 -17.17 -14.42
N THR A 77 -17.79 -16.14 -15.25
CA THR A 77 -18.91 -15.51 -15.97
C THR A 77 -19.19 -16.17 -17.32
N GLY A 78 -18.42 -17.20 -17.69
CA GLY A 78 -18.37 -17.79 -19.03
C GLY A 78 -17.55 -17.00 -20.04
N THR A 79 -17.14 -15.77 -19.72
CA THR A 79 -16.26 -14.91 -20.52
C THR A 79 -14.94 -14.60 -19.81
N VAL A 80 -15.01 -14.34 -18.50
CA VAL A 80 -13.85 -14.07 -17.65
C VAL A 80 -13.91 -15.01 -16.45
N ARG A 81 -12.72 -15.49 -16.07
CA ARG A 81 -12.54 -16.28 -14.86
C ARG A 81 -11.57 -15.53 -13.96
N TYR A 82 -12.00 -15.26 -12.74
CA TYR A 82 -11.21 -14.49 -11.77
C TYR A 82 -11.39 -15.02 -10.36
N VAL A 83 -10.43 -14.68 -9.52
CA VAL A 83 -10.43 -15.01 -8.09
C VAL A 83 -10.52 -13.72 -7.31
N VAL A 84 -11.32 -13.72 -6.25
CA VAL A 84 -11.43 -12.63 -5.29
C VAL A 84 -10.92 -13.12 -3.94
N ALA A 85 -10.04 -12.36 -3.32
CA ALA A 85 -9.61 -12.53 -1.95
C ALA A 85 -10.15 -11.37 -1.12
N ASP A 86 -11.08 -11.68 -0.22
CA ASP A 86 -11.54 -10.77 0.84
C ASP A 86 -10.67 -11.00 2.07
N VAL A 87 -9.97 -9.96 2.51
CA VAL A 87 -8.90 -10.04 3.53
C VAL A 87 -9.14 -9.00 4.61
N THR A 88 -9.37 -9.45 5.84
CA THR A 88 -9.35 -8.58 7.03
C THR A 88 -8.10 -8.89 7.85
N VAL A 89 -7.39 -7.85 8.29
CA VAL A 89 -6.25 -7.97 9.21
C VAL A 89 -6.49 -7.12 10.46
N THR A 90 -5.82 -7.47 11.56
CA THR A 90 -5.88 -6.64 12.79
C THR A 90 -4.96 -5.43 12.74
N ASP A 91 -3.97 -5.46 11.85
CA ASP A 91 -2.92 -4.46 11.71
C ASP A 91 -2.29 -4.61 10.31
N ASP A 92 -2.22 -3.53 9.56
CA ASP A 92 -1.81 -3.57 8.15
C ASP A 92 -0.32 -3.88 7.93
N THR A 93 0.51 -3.75 8.98
CA THR A 93 1.92 -4.17 8.90
C THR A 93 2.09 -5.68 8.78
N ILE A 94 1.01 -6.45 8.96
CA ILE A 94 0.93 -7.88 8.63
C ILE A 94 1.03 -8.09 7.12
N MET A 95 0.44 -7.20 6.32
CA MET A 95 0.60 -7.24 4.86
C MET A 95 2.02 -6.78 4.53
N ARG A 96 2.80 -7.69 3.93
CA ARG A 96 4.20 -7.44 3.61
C ARG A 96 4.42 -7.54 2.12
N ALA A 97 5.43 -6.81 1.67
CA ALA A 97 5.98 -6.98 0.34
C ALA A 97 7.28 -7.78 0.39
N ALA A 98 7.48 -8.60 -0.63
CA ALA A 98 8.69 -9.37 -0.84
C ALA A 98 9.17 -9.17 -2.28
N PHE A 99 10.49 -9.20 -2.47
CA PHE A 99 11.09 -9.05 -3.78
C PHE A 99 11.57 -10.41 -4.31
N ALA A 100 11.62 -10.55 -5.63
CA ALA A 100 12.27 -11.68 -6.26
C ALA A 100 13.72 -11.81 -5.76
N ASN A 101 14.12 -13.03 -5.36
CA ASN A 101 15.45 -13.32 -4.83
C ASN A 101 15.90 -12.42 -3.66
N ASP A 102 14.94 -11.87 -2.89
CA ASP A 102 15.18 -10.89 -1.84
C ASP A 102 16.02 -9.70 -2.33
N GLN A 103 15.84 -9.25 -3.57
CA GLN A 103 16.63 -8.18 -4.17
C GLN A 103 15.75 -7.11 -4.79
N PHE A 104 16.01 -5.86 -4.44
CA PHE A 104 15.42 -4.73 -5.15
C PHE A 104 16.25 -4.42 -6.39
N GLY A 105 15.64 -4.38 -7.56
CA GLY A 105 16.31 -4.04 -8.81
C GLY A 105 15.45 -4.32 -10.03
N GLU A 106 15.94 -3.93 -11.19
CA GLU A 106 15.29 -4.20 -12.47
C GLU A 106 15.61 -5.59 -12.98
N ASN A 107 14.67 -6.19 -13.72
CA ASN A 107 14.81 -7.50 -14.38
C ASN A 107 15.18 -8.67 -13.45
N ILE A 108 14.84 -8.58 -12.16
CA ILE A 108 14.95 -9.70 -11.21
C ILE A 108 13.60 -10.41 -11.15
N ILE A 109 13.58 -11.67 -11.58
CA ILE A 109 12.36 -12.46 -11.71
C ILE A 109 12.36 -13.67 -10.77
N ALA A 110 11.19 -13.99 -10.23
CA ALA A 110 10.87 -15.23 -9.52
C ALA A 110 9.36 -15.42 -9.59
N TYR A 111 8.88 -16.66 -9.52
CA TYR A 111 7.43 -16.89 -9.49
C TYR A 111 6.84 -16.39 -8.16
N PRO A 112 5.64 -15.76 -8.15
CA PRO A 112 4.99 -15.36 -6.90
C PRO A 112 4.86 -16.51 -5.89
N SER A 113 4.67 -17.74 -6.37
CA SER A 113 4.63 -18.95 -5.54
C SER A 113 5.96 -19.28 -4.85
N GLU A 114 7.09 -19.04 -5.52
CA GLU A 114 8.43 -19.25 -4.93
C GLU A 114 8.67 -18.22 -3.83
N ILE A 115 8.40 -16.94 -4.13
CA ILE A 115 8.52 -15.85 -3.16
C ILE A 115 7.61 -16.11 -1.95
N ALA A 116 6.36 -16.54 -2.19
CA ALA A 116 5.41 -16.87 -1.13
C ALA A 116 5.91 -18.00 -0.24
N ALA A 117 6.49 -19.06 -0.81
CA ALA A 117 7.07 -20.17 -0.06
C ALA A 117 8.28 -19.71 0.77
N ASP A 118 9.17 -18.91 0.20
CA ASP A 118 10.38 -18.42 0.86
C ASP A 118 10.06 -17.55 2.10
N VAL A 119 9.01 -16.74 2.03
CA VAL A 119 8.59 -15.87 3.15
C VAL A 119 7.52 -16.48 4.04
N GLY A 120 7.03 -17.69 3.71
CA GLY A 120 5.95 -18.35 4.44
C GLY A 120 4.63 -17.59 4.40
N ALA A 121 4.28 -17.00 3.25
CA ALA A 121 3.05 -16.27 3.07
C ALA A 121 1.83 -17.21 3.08
N VAL A 122 0.74 -16.77 3.71
CA VAL A 122 -0.56 -17.45 3.67
C VAL A 122 -1.29 -17.17 2.35
N LEU A 123 -1.19 -15.94 1.86
CA LEU A 123 -1.70 -15.47 0.57
C LEU A 123 -0.64 -14.54 -0.03
N ALA A 124 -0.42 -14.66 -1.33
CA ALA A 124 0.41 -13.74 -2.09
C ALA A 124 -0.20 -13.48 -3.46
N ILE A 125 -0.16 -12.23 -3.88
CA ILE A 125 -0.50 -11.77 -5.23
C ILE A 125 0.71 -11.01 -5.79
N ASN A 126 0.82 -10.90 -7.11
CA ASN A 126 1.88 -10.08 -7.70
C ASN A 126 1.69 -8.59 -7.33
N GLY A 127 2.79 -7.86 -7.26
CA GLY A 127 2.80 -6.41 -7.01
C GLY A 127 2.72 -5.57 -8.28
N ASP A 128 3.25 -4.35 -8.18
CA ASP A 128 3.37 -3.39 -9.28
C ASP A 128 4.52 -3.72 -10.25
N TYR A 129 4.60 -2.96 -11.35
CA TYR A 129 5.54 -3.17 -12.45
C TYR A 129 6.93 -2.57 -12.18
N TYR A 130 7.35 -2.51 -10.90
CA TYR A 130 8.50 -1.72 -10.49
C TYR A 130 9.82 -2.18 -11.13
N GLY A 131 9.99 -3.50 -11.34
CA GLY A 131 11.23 -4.09 -11.86
C GLY A 131 11.43 -3.92 -13.37
N PHE A 132 10.43 -3.39 -14.08
CA PHE A 132 10.50 -3.06 -15.50
C PHE A 132 10.67 -1.56 -15.76
N ARG A 133 10.52 -0.74 -14.72
CA ARG A 133 10.58 0.72 -14.81
C ARG A 133 11.73 1.22 -13.94
N ASP A 134 12.33 2.33 -14.32
CA ASP A 134 13.30 3.08 -13.50
C ASP A 134 12.64 4.25 -12.74
N THR A 135 11.34 4.46 -12.95
CA THR A 135 10.50 5.50 -12.34
C THR A 135 9.37 4.94 -11.47
N GLY A 136 8.90 5.74 -10.52
CA GLY A 136 7.89 5.45 -9.51
C GLY A 136 8.44 5.60 -8.09
N ILE A 137 7.61 6.01 -7.13
CA ILE A 137 7.99 5.99 -5.71
C ILE A 137 7.79 4.56 -5.19
N VAL A 138 8.86 3.94 -4.67
CA VAL A 138 8.83 2.56 -4.15
C VAL A 138 9.15 2.58 -2.66
N ILE A 139 8.12 2.41 -1.84
CA ILE A 139 8.22 2.14 -0.41
C ILE A 139 7.70 0.72 -0.18
N ARG A 140 8.47 -0.12 0.53
CA ARG A 140 8.08 -1.48 0.88
C ARG A 140 8.42 -1.75 2.33
N ASN A 141 7.43 -2.19 3.10
CA ASN A 141 7.57 -2.46 4.53
C ASN A 141 8.18 -1.26 5.30
N GLY A 142 7.71 -0.04 5.01
CA GLY A 142 8.18 1.20 5.66
C GLY A 142 9.60 1.61 5.28
N VAL A 143 10.13 1.12 4.16
CA VAL A 143 11.47 1.46 3.67
C VAL A 143 11.38 2.02 2.26
N ALA A 144 11.97 3.19 2.01
CA ALA A 144 12.13 3.75 0.68
C ALA A 144 13.25 3.04 -0.10
N PHE A 145 12.94 2.59 -1.32
CA PHE A 145 13.85 1.97 -2.27
C PHE A 145 14.08 2.84 -3.51
N ARG A 146 13.06 3.61 -3.92
CA ARG A 146 13.14 4.52 -5.05
C ARG A 146 12.26 5.73 -4.81
N ASP A 147 12.76 6.89 -5.23
CA ASP A 147 12.08 8.17 -5.12
C ASP A 147 12.21 8.91 -6.47
N ARG A 148 11.42 8.48 -7.44
CA ARG A 148 11.41 8.99 -8.82
C ARG A 148 9.98 9.07 -9.33
N GLY A 149 9.13 9.84 -8.65
CA GLY A 149 7.71 9.92 -8.95
C GLY A 149 7.41 10.23 -10.41
N ALA A 150 6.40 9.54 -10.97
CA ALA A 150 6.09 9.65 -12.39
C ALA A 150 4.61 9.50 -12.76
N ARG A 151 3.75 9.02 -11.85
CA ARG A 151 2.36 8.69 -12.15
C ARG A 151 1.49 8.71 -10.91
N GLN A 152 0.20 8.41 -11.05
CA GLN A 152 -0.66 8.12 -9.91
C GLN A 152 -0.27 6.77 -9.29
N GLY A 153 -0.08 6.74 -7.97
CA GLY A 153 0.20 5.54 -7.20
C GLY A 153 -0.83 5.31 -6.09
N LEU A 154 -0.83 4.11 -5.51
CA LEU A 154 -1.54 3.82 -4.26
C LEU A 154 -0.55 3.91 -3.10
N ALA A 155 -0.86 4.68 -2.07
CA ALA A 155 -0.13 4.68 -0.79
C ALA A 155 -0.96 3.92 0.24
N ILE A 156 -0.35 2.92 0.87
CA ILE A 156 -0.94 2.05 1.89
C ILE A 156 -0.27 2.39 3.22
N TYR A 157 -1.07 2.71 4.22
CA TYR A 157 -0.60 3.21 5.51
C TYR A 157 -0.52 2.11 6.56
N ALA A 158 0.38 2.28 7.53
CA ALA A 158 0.50 1.35 8.64
C ALA A 158 -0.75 1.30 9.55
N ASP A 159 -1.64 2.31 9.46
CA ASP A 159 -2.89 2.36 10.21
C ASP A 159 -4.06 1.62 9.51
N GLY A 160 -3.81 1.01 8.35
CA GLY A 160 -4.81 0.27 7.58
C GLY A 160 -5.58 1.10 6.56
N THR A 161 -5.31 2.40 6.44
CA THR A 161 -5.89 3.24 5.40
C THR A 161 -5.08 3.22 4.10
N ALA A 162 -5.68 3.72 3.02
CA ALA A 162 -5.02 3.83 1.73
C ALA A 162 -5.52 5.07 0.98
N ARG A 163 -4.65 5.64 0.12
CA ARG A 163 -5.02 6.75 -0.76
C ARG A 163 -4.37 6.63 -2.12
N LEU A 164 -5.09 7.06 -3.15
CA LEU A 164 -4.44 7.42 -4.40
C LEU A 164 -3.64 8.71 -4.18
N HIS A 165 -2.49 8.84 -4.85
CA HIS A 165 -1.67 10.03 -4.79
C HIS A 165 -0.98 10.27 -6.13
N ASP A 166 -0.70 11.53 -6.43
CA ASP A 166 0.15 11.91 -7.56
C ASP A 166 1.61 11.92 -7.10
N GLU A 167 2.39 10.96 -7.59
CA GLU A 167 3.80 10.83 -7.26
C GLU A 167 4.64 12.05 -7.70
N ALA A 168 4.19 12.84 -8.68
CA ALA A 168 4.90 14.04 -9.13
C ALA A 168 4.82 15.21 -8.13
N THR A 169 3.94 15.11 -7.14
CA THR A 169 3.66 16.18 -6.16
C THR A 169 4.14 15.85 -4.74
N THR A 170 4.80 14.71 -4.56
CA THR A 170 5.30 14.23 -3.26
C THR A 170 6.64 13.52 -3.42
N ASP A 171 7.22 13.07 -2.31
CA ASP A 171 8.45 12.31 -2.27
C ASP A 171 8.37 11.18 -1.23
N ALA A 172 9.32 10.25 -1.31
CA ALA A 172 9.35 9.09 -0.42
C ALA A 172 9.47 9.47 1.07
N ASP A 173 10.23 10.52 1.39
CA ASP A 173 10.46 10.95 2.77
C ASP A 173 9.18 11.53 3.39
N THR A 174 8.41 12.31 2.63
CA THR A 174 7.11 12.85 3.03
C THR A 174 6.11 11.72 3.26
N LEU A 175 6.02 10.77 2.33
CA LEU A 175 5.14 9.61 2.48
C LEU A 175 5.50 8.76 3.70
N LEU A 176 6.79 8.52 3.95
CA LEU A 176 7.24 7.82 5.16
C LEU A 176 6.89 8.60 6.44
N ALA A 177 7.04 9.92 6.44
CA ALA A 177 6.67 10.77 7.58
C ALA A 177 5.16 10.74 7.86
N ASP A 178 4.35 10.61 6.80
CA ASP A 178 2.89 10.44 6.89
C ASP A 178 2.47 9.04 7.36
N GLY A 179 3.41 8.10 7.51
CA GLY A 179 3.13 6.74 8.00
C GLY A 179 2.84 5.70 6.90
N VAL A 180 3.24 5.98 5.65
CA VAL A 180 3.11 5.02 4.55
C VAL A 180 3.95 3.78 4.80
N TRP A 181 3.29 2.62 4.72
CA TRP A 181 3.88 1.29 4.85
C TRP A 181 4.31 0.72 3.49
N HIS A 182 3.47 0.87 2.46
CA HIS A 182 3.81 0.50 1.07
C HIS A 182 3.32 1.56 0.10
N THR A 183 4.00 1.68 -1.05
CA THR A 183 3.42 2.29 -2.25
C THR A 183 3.20 1.25 -3.33
N LEU A 184 2.29 1.46 -4.27
CA LEU A 184 2.20 0.69 -5.52
C LEU A 184 2.18 1.69 -6.68
N SER A 185 3.27 1.71 -7.45
CA SER A 185 3.47 2.62 -8.59
C SER A 185 3.02 1.92 -9.87
N PHE A 186 1.72 1.90 -10.10
CA PHE A 186 1.13 1.31 -11.29
C PHE A 186 0.24 2.32 -12.01
N GLY A 187 -0.82 2.80 -11.33
CA GLY A 187 -1.82 3.70 -11.89
C GLY A 187 -2.57 3.09 -13.08
N PRO A 188 -3.68 3.69 -13.54
CA PRO A 188 -4.51 4.63 -12.78
C PRO A 188 -5.27 3.91 -11.65
N GLY A 189 -5.79 4.68 -10.69
CA GLY A 189 -6.80 4.21 -9.75
C GLY A 189 -8.11 3.88 -10.48
N LEU A 190 -8.87 2.93 -9.94
CA LEU A 190 -10.12 2.44 -10.56
C LEU A 190 -11.37 3.00 -9.88
N VAL A 191 -11.34 3.09 -8.55
CA VAL A 191 -12.45 3.52 -7.71
C VAL A 191 -11.89 4.38 -6.59
N GLU A 192 -12.53 5.50 -6.31
CA GLU A 192 -12.23 6.37 -5.17
C GLU A 192 -13.53 6.79 -4.50
N ASN A 193 -13.59 6.70 -3.17
CA ASN A 193 -14.79 7.06 -2.38
C ASN A 193 -16.07 6.36 -2.86
N GLY A 194 -15.96 5.11 -3.32
CA GLY A 194 -17.09 4.32 -3.83
C GLY A 194 -17.56 4.70 -5.24
N VAL A 195 -16.86 5.60 -5.93
CA VAL A 195 -17.18 6.06 -7.28
C VAL A 195 -16.13 5.56 -8.26
N VAL A 196 -16.57 4.98 -9.38
CA VAL A 196 -15.70 4.58 -10.48
C VAL A 196 -15.06 5.83 -11.09
N LEU A 197 -13.74 5.80 -11.25
CA LEU A 197 -13.00 6.91 -11.85
C LEU A 197 -13.13 6.88 -13.38
N ASP A 198 -13.38 8.05 -13.96
CA ASP A 198 -13.42 8.23 -15.40
C ASP A 198 -12.02 8.21 -16.03
N GLY A 199 -11.99 8.02 -17.35
CA GLY A 199 -10.78 8.23 -18.15
C GLY A 199 -9.81 7.06 -18.19
N ILE A 200 -10.09 5.95 -17.49
CA ILE A 200 -9.25 4.74 -17.57
C ILE A 200 -9.04 4.29 -19.01
N ASP A 201 -10.07 4.42 -19.86
CA ASP A 201 -10.05 4.04 -21.28
C ASP A 201 -9.07 4.87 -22.13
N SER A 202 -8.57 5.98 -21.58
CA SER A 202 -7.68 6.94 -22.23
C SER A 202 -6.30 7.06 -21.58
N VAL A 203 -6.04 6.35 -20.48
CA VAL A 203 -4.75 6.41 -19.77
C VAL A 203 -3.71 5.57 -20.51
N GLU A 204 -2.62 6.23 -20.91
CA GLU A 204 -1.39 5.58 -21.38
C GLU A 204 -0.30 5.73 -20.32
N ILE A 205 0.18 4.61 -19.78
CA ILE A 205 1.15 4.61 -18.67
C ILE A 205 2.59 4.51 -19.18
N ASP A 206 2.80 3.72 -20.23
CA ASP A 206 4.06 3.61 -20.93
C ASP A 206 3.86 4.20 -22.33
N THR A 207 4.82 4.95 -22.88
CA THR A 207 4.69 5.64 -24.18
C THR A 207 5.66 5.11 -25.24
N ASN A 208 6.31 3.97 -24.95
CA ASN A 208 7.34 3.38 -25.82
C ASN A 208 6.74 2.69 -27.06
N VAL A 209 7.49 2.66 -28.17
CA VAL A 209 7.07 2.01 -29.42
C VAL A 209 6.84 0.51 -29.18
N GLY A 210 5.64 0.02 -29.48
CA GLY A 210 5.19 -1.35 -29.16
C GLY A 210 4.31 -1.45 -27.90
N ASN A 211 3.87 -0.31 -27.37
CA ASN A 211 3.06 -0.23 -26.16
C ASN A 211 1.80 -1.11 -26.22
N HIS A 212 1.60 -1.91 -25.18
CA HIS A 212 0.29 -2.48 -24.89
C HIS A 212 -0.43 -1.48 -24.00
N SER A 213 -1.44 -0.81 -24.55
CA SER A 213 -2.36 -0.03 -23.74
C SER A 213 -2.83 -0.86 -22.54
N VAL A 214 -3.12 -0.22 -21.41
CA VAL A 214 -3.87 -0.88 -20.32
C VAL A 214 -5.29 -1.26 -20.76
N GLN A 215 -5.71 -0.82 -21.95
CA GLN A 215 -6.93 -1.26 -22.62
C GLN A 215 -6.91 -2.71 -23.11
N GLY A 216 -8.10 -3.26 -23.27
CA GLY A 216 -8.36 -4.56 -23.88
C GLY A 216 -8.38 -5.73 -22.90
N ASP A 217 -8.77 -6.89 -23.42
CA ASP A 217 -8.96 -8.11 -22.64
C ASP A 217 -7.61 -8.75 -22.30
N GLN A 218 -7.15 -8.52 -21.07
CA GLN A 218 -5.90 -9.05 -20.55
C GLN A 218 -6.10 -9.59 -19.13
N PRO A 219 -5.26 -10.53 -18.68
CA PRO A 219 -5.13 -10.82 -17.26
C PRO A 219 -4.80 -9.55 -16.48
N ARG A 220 -5.51 -9.32 -15.38
CA ARG A 220 -5.34 -8.17 -14.49
C ARG A 220 -5.29 -8.64 -13.04
N THR A 221 -4.55 -7.90 -12.23
CA THR A 221 -4.52 -8.03 -10.78
C THR A 221 -4.89 -6.67 -10.18
N GLY A 222 -5.78 -6.64 -9.21
CA GLY A 222 -6.21 -5.43 -8.52
C GLY A 222 -6.17 -5.61 -7.00
N ILE A 223 -6.02 -4.50 -6.30
CA ILE A 223 -6.12 -4.39 -4.85
C ILE A 223 -6.93 -3.13 -4.53
N GLY A 224 -7.83 -3.21 -3.56
CA GLY A 224 -8.67 -2.11 -3.12
C GLY A 224 -8.97 -2.22 -1.63
N LEU A 225 -9.25 -1.08 -1.01
CA LEU A 225 -9.64 -0.97 0.39
C LEU A 225 -11.15 -0.76 0.48
N ILE A 226 -11.83 -1.55 1.31
CA ILE A 226 -13.24 -1.38 1.64
C ILE A 226 -13.37 -0.42 2.83
N GLU A 227 -12.65 -0.72 3.90
CA GLU A 227 -12.46 0.11 5.10
C GLU A 227 -11.12 -0.23 5.75
N ALA A 228 -10.71 0.48 6.80
CA ALA A 228 -9.38 0.33 7.38
C ALA A 228 -9.08 -1.14 7.77
N ASN A 229 -7.97 -1.68 7.24
CA ASN A 229 -7.54 -3.08 7.40
C ASN A 229 -8.46 -4.14 6.75
N HIS A 230 -9.42 -3.74 5.92
CA HIS A 230 -10.28 -4.63 5.14
C HIS A 230 -10.06 -4.43 3.65
N TRP A 231 -9.38 -5.40 3.05
CA TRP A 231 -8.91 -5.36 1.68
C TRP A 231 -9.67 -6.34 0.80
N LEU A 232 -9.83 -5.92 -0.45
CA LEU A 232 -10.24 -6.79 -1.54
C LEU A 232 -9.07 -6.88 -2.52
N SER A 233 -8.67 -8.08 -2.89
CA SER A 233 -7.77 -8.31 -4.01
C SER A 233 -8.43 -9.20 -5.03
N TRP A 234 -8.16 -8.99 -6.31
CA TRP A 234 -8.64 -9.89 -7.36
C TRP A 234 -7.57 -10.12 -8.40
N TRP A 235 -7.62 -11.28 -9.06
CA TRP A 235 -6.81 -11.53 -10.24
C TRP A 235 -7.59 -12.37 -11.24
N SER A 236 -7.52 -11.99 -12.50
CA SER A 236 -8.12 -12.73 -13.61
C SER A 236 -7.08 -13.58 -14.31
N THR A 237 -7.49 -14.76 -14.72
CA THR A 237 -6.75 -15.56 -15.70
C THR A 237 -7.24 -15.19 -17.10
N ALA A 238 -6.40 -15.33 -18.12
CA ALA A 238 -6.81 -15.09 -19.50
C ALA A 238 -8.10 -15.86 -19.82
N ALA A 239 -9.02 -15.23 -20.55
CA ALA A 239 -10.28 -15.83 -20.94
C ALA A 239 -10.03 -17.21 -21.57
N ALA A 240 -10.79 -18.22 -21.17
CA ALA A 240 -10.83 -19.45 -21.94
C ALA A 240 -11.41 -19.09 -23.30
N THR A 241 -10.59 -19.08 -24.35
CA THR A 241 -11.05 -18.95 -25.72
C THR A 241 -12.17 -19.97 -25.89
N ARG A 242 -13.40 -19.52 -26.13
CA ARG A 242 -14.46 -20.43 -26.56
C ARG A 242 -13.92 -21.10 -27.82
N ALA A 243 -13.59 -22.38 -27.73
CA ALA A 243 -13.42 -23.19 -28.93
C ALA A 243 -14.70 -22.98 -29.73
N ARG A 244 -14.60 -22.31 -30.88
CA ARG A 244 -15.69 -22.26 -31.85
C ARG A 244 -16.01 -23.71 -32.16
N ALA A 245 -17.10 -24.22 -31.60
CA ALA A 245 -17.71 -25.43 -32.12
C ALA A 245 -18.21 -25.07 -33.51
N SER A 246 -17.40 -25.38 -34.53
CA SER A 246 -17.87 -25.44 -35.90
C SER A 246 -18.98 -26.50 -35.95
N ARG A 247 -20.20 -26.06 -36.21
CA ARG A 247 -21.24 -26.89 -36.81
C ARG A 247 -21.32 -26.54 -38.29
#